data_AF-A0A9D5ZV47-F1
#
_entry.id   AF-A0A9D5ZV47-F1
#
_cell.length_a   1.000
_cell.length_b   1.000
_cell.length_c   1.000
_cell.angle_alpha   90.00
_cell.angle_beta   90.00
_cell.angle_gamma   90.00
#
_symmetry.space_group_name_H-M   'P 1'
#
loop_
_entity.id
_entity.type
_entity.pdbx_description
1 polymer ?
#
loop_
_entity_poly.entity_id
_entity_poly.type
_entity_poly.pdbx_seq_one_letter_code
_entity_poly.pdbx_strand_id
1 'polypeptide(L)'
;MNISLKPADSKIRRLAFAPPLTEHECLFREALSIVIAAFKASKTSWMAYKSTFGFSPDDAIPILRRFSSLLQGGLSALDHLQAIDPNPARLAIIARRDRFADTLTVLSEMIVQSLQSPLSVVYLERVDAKAVLALADFHFVIKSYSCKSYLSAATHFRRRRNWILTGVVLLIIAVSYGLFTLKPRFLYPLDYDRRMKDLKILKDSLEKYHEDHGGYPVSRGFDGLFTLWGEARSDWIVGLAPKYISQLPRDPRNNFDPANQYLYKSDGTDYKLIAHHPGDCDNAKIDNPALVDPVRDCFAYGIWTSGAEKW
;
A
#
# COMPACT_ATOMS: atom_id res chain seq x y z
N MET A 1 -48.13 75.87 31.84
CA MET A 1 -48.30 74.44 31.52
C MET A 1 -46.93 73.90 31.11
N ASN A 2 -46.23 73.21 32.01
CA ASN A 2 -44.90 72.64 31.75
C ASN A 2 -45.07 71.21 31.20
N ILE A 3 -44.71 71.00 29.93
CA ILE A 3 -44.72 69.69 29.29
C ILE A 3 -43.36 69.03 29.56
N SER A 4 -43.36 68.08 30.50
CA SER A 4 -42.22 67.21 30.82
C SER A 4 -42.09 66.13 29.74
N LEU A 5 -41.10 66.25 28.85
CA LEU A 5 -40.75 65.22 27.87
C LEU A 5 -39.98 64.09 28.55
N LYS A 6 -40.54 62.87 28.54
CA LYS A 6 -39.84 61.63 28.93
C LYS A 6 -38.75 61.31 27.91
N PRO A 7 -37.56 60.83 28.34
CA PRO A 7 -36.51 60.41 27.42
C PRO A 7 -36.92 59.09 26.72
N ALA A 8 -36.71 59.05 25.41
CA ALA A 8 -36.95 57.89 24.56
C ALA A 8 -35.94 56.76 24.87
N ASP A 9 -36.47 55.55 25.06
CA ASP A 9 -35.73 54.33 25.34
C ASP A 9 -34.97 53.85 24.09
N SER A 10 -33.70 54.25 23.96
CA SER A 10 -32.83 53.91 22.83
C SER A 10 -32.17 52.53 23.02
N LYS A 11 -32.96 51.45 22.96
CA LYS A 11 -32.44 50.07 22.79
C LYS A 11 -32.17 49.78 21.31
N ILE A 12 -31.18 50.45 20.72
CA ILE A 12 -30.57 50.01 19.46
C ILE A 12 -29.63 48.86 19.82
N ARG A 13 -30.09 47.61 19.68
CA ARG A 13 -29.20 46.44 19.60
C ARG A 13 -28.34 46.61 18.35
N ARG A 14 -27.09 47.04 18.53
CA ARG A 14 -26.07 46.92 17.48
C ARG A 14 -25.89 45.43 17.20
N LEU A 15 -26.40 44.95 16.08
CA LEU A 15 -25.96 43.69 15.48
C LEU A 15 -24.47 43.87 15.18
N ALA A 16 -23.62 43.31 16.04
CA ALA A 16 -22.19 43.25 15.79
C ALA A 16 -21.98 42.35 14.57
N PHE A 17 -21.71 42.96 13.43
CA PHE A 17 -21.21 42.23 12.28
C PHE A 17 -19.89 41.58 12.69
N ALA A 18 -19.82 40.24 12.60
CA ALA A 18 -18.58 39.52 12.80
C ALA A 18 -17.51 40.11 11.86
N PRO A 19 -16.28 40.34 12.35
CA PRO A 19 -15.21 40.85 11.48
C PRO A 19 -15.00 39.87 10.31
N PRO A 20 -14.72 40.39 9.10
CA PRO A 20 -14.43 39.53 7.97
C PRO A 20 -13.25 38.62 8.31
N LEU A 21 -13.40 37.33 8.01
CA LEU A 21 -12.34 36.34 8.16
C LEU A 21 -11.05 36.84 7.48
N THR A 22 -9.92 36.57 8.11
CA THR A 22 -8.63 36.90 7.51
C THR A 22 -8.37 36.01 6.28
N GLU A 23 -7.61 36.51 5.31
CA GLU A 23 -7.32 35.77 4.06
C GLU A 23 -6.73 34.37 4.34
N HIS A 24 -5.96 34.23 5.42
CA HIS A 24 -5.39 32.95 5.85
C HIS A 24 -6.43 31.97 6.42
N GLU A 25 -7.46 32.44 7.12
CA GLU A 25 -8.54 31.59 7.64
C GLU A 25 -9.44 31.08 6.51
N CYS A 26 -9.70 31.90 5.49
CA CYS A 26 -10.42 31.47 4.29
C CYS A 26 -9.65 30.38 3.53
N LEU A 27 -8.35 30.59 3.30
CA LEU A 27 -7.49 29.61 2.61
C LEU A 27 -7.38 28.28 3.39
N PHE A 28 -7.30 28.33 4.73
CA PHE A 28 -7.27 27.13 5.55
C PHE A 28 -8.58 26.35 5.49
N ARG A 29 -9.73 27.04 5.59
CA ARG A 29 -11.05 26.40 5.48
C ARG A 29 -11.29 25.79 4.09
N GLU A 30 -10.79 26.43 3.04
CA GLU A 30 -10.88 25.92 1.67
C GLU A 30 -9.95 24.72 1.43
N ALA A 31 -8.69 24.78 1.88
CA ALA A 31 -7.78 23.64 1.80
C ALA A 31 -8.31 22.43 2.60
N LEU A 32 -8.84 22.67 3.80
CA LEU A 32 -9.40 21.63 4.65
C LEU A 32 -10.68 21.03 4.05
N SER A 33 -11.54 21.84 3.41
CA SER A 33 -12.74 21.34 2.75
C SER A 33 -12.40 20.46 1.53
N ILE A 34 -11.34 20.81 0.78
CA ILE A 34 -10.82 19.99 -0.33
C ILE A 34 -10.28 18.65 0.19
N VAL A 35 -9.51 18.65 1.28
CA VAL A 35 -8.99 17.42 1.90
C VAL A 35 -10.13 16.54 2.41
N ILE A 36 -11.14 17.11 3.08
CA ILE A 36 -12.32 16.38 3.55
C ILE A 36 -13.14 15.82 2.37
N ALA A 37 -13.31 16.60 1.29
CA ALA A 37 -14.03 16.16 0.10
C ALA A 37 -13.30 15.01 -0.62
N ALA A 38 -11.98 15.11 -0.78
CA ALA A 38 -11.14 14.06 -1.33
C ALA A 38 -11.22 12.77 -0.49
N PHE A 39 -11.26 12.89 0.83
CA PHE A 39 -11.40 11.75 1.74
C PHE A 39 -12.80 11.13 1.73
N LYS A 40 -13.85 11.94 1.55
CA LYS A 40 -15.22 11.43 1.36
C LYS A 40 -15.36 10.71 0.02
N ALA A 41 -14.79 11.26 -1.04
CA ALA A 41 -14.77 10.63 -2.36
C ALA A 41 -14.00 9.29 -2.33
N SER A 42 -12.86 9.23 -1.65
CA SER A 42 -12.09 7.99 -1.50
C SER A 42 -12.85 6.92 -0.72
N LYS A 43 -13.64 7.29 0.30
CA LYS A 43 -14.54 6.36 1.02
C LYS A 43 -15.58 5.74 0.08
N THR A 44 -16.17 6.52 -0.82
CA THR A 44 -17.15 6.04 -1.81
C THR A 44 -16.49 5.11 -2.83
N SER A 45 -15.31 5.47 -3.33
CA SER A 45 -14.49 4.60 -4.18
C SER A 45 -14.08 3.30 -3.48
N TRP A 46 -13.81 3.35 -2.17
CA TRP A 46 -13.50 2.17 -1.36
C TRP A 46 -14.71 1.25 -1.19
N MET A 47 -15.91 1.81 -1.01
CA MET A 47 -17.13 0.99 -0.94
C MET A 47 -17.49 0.36 -2.29
N ALA A 48 -17.16 0.99 -3.40
CA ALA A 48 -17.26 0.37 -4.73
C ALA A 48 -16.22 -0.76 -4.90
N TYR A 49 -14.98 -0.55 -4.45
CA TYR A 49 -13.90 -1.54 -4.45
C TYR A 49 -14.25 -2.81 -3.63
N LYS A 50 -14.95 -2.65 -2.49
CA LYS A 50 -15.47 -3.75 -1.66
C LYS A 50 -16.36 -4.72 -2.43
N SER A 51 -17.24 -4.22 -3.30
CA SER A 51 -18.14 -5.08 -4.10
C SER A 51 -17.41 -5.90 -5.16
N THR A 52 -16.20 -5.49 -5.53
CA THR A 52 -15.45 -6.07 -6.65
C THR A 52 -14.32 -6.99 -6.19
N PHE A 53 -13.72 -6.77 -5.02
CA PHE A 53 -12.46 -7.45 -4.64
C PHE A 53 -12.42 -8.09 -3.24
N GLY A 54 -13.54 -8.17 -2.50
CA GLY A 54 -13.67 -9.07 -1.33
C GLY A 54 -12.81 -8.75 -0.09
N PHE A 55 -12.25 -7.54 0.02
CA PHE A 55 -11.42 -7.15 1.18
C PHE A 55 -12.23 -6.98 2.48
N SER A 56 -11.70 -7.47 3.62
CA SER A 56 -12.32 -7.28 4.93
C SER A 56 -12.08 -5.85 5.47
N PRO A 57 -13.13 -5.10 5.83
CA PRO A 57 -13.01 -3.73 6.34
C PRO A 57 -12.24 -3.60 7.67
N ASP A 58 -12.10 -4.70 8.42
CA ASP A 58 -11.68 -4.65 9.82
C ASP A 58 -10.22 -4.22 10.01
N ASP A 59 -9.38 -4.32 8.98
CA ASP A 59 -7.96 -3.93 9.05
C ASP A 59 -7.73 -2.44 8.70
N ALA A 60 -8.55 -1.86 7.83
CA ALA A 60 -8.40 -0.47 7.40
C ALA A 60 -9.16 0.52 8.29
N ILE A 61 -10.26 0.06 8.90
CA ILE A 61 -11.13 0.89 9.74
C ILE A 61 -10.41 1.51 10.95
N PRO A 62 -9.53 0.82 11.69
CA PRO A 62 -8.83 1.40 12.83
C PRO A 62 -7.91 2.57 12.46
N ILE A 63 -7.21 2.46 11.33
CA ILE A 63 -6.27 3.49 10.83
C ILE A 63 -7.05 4.74 10.40
N LEU A 64 -8.13 4.55 9.63
CA LEU A 64 -8.98 5.65 9.16
C LEU A 64 -9.71 6.35 10.32
N ARG A 65 -10.15 5.61 11.35
CA ARG A 65 -10.75 6.20 12.57
C ARG A 65 -9.74 7.04 13.35
N ARG A 66 -8.51 6.56 13.52
CA ARG A 66 -7.47 7.30 14.25
C ARG A 66 -7.11 8.61 13.54
N PHE A 67 -7.00 8.58 12.21
CA PHE A 67 -6.73 9.77 11.41
C PHE A 67 -7.89 10.78 11.46
N SER A 68 -9.13 10.31 11.33
CA SER A 68 -10.33 11.16 11.47
C SER A 68 -10.44 11.82 12.84
N SER A 69 -10.12 11.08 13.92
CA SER A 69 -10.15 11.60 15.29
C SER A 69 -9.12 12.70 15.53
N LEU A 70 -7.91 12.58 14.95
CA LEU A 70 -6.88 13.61 15.03
C LEU A 70 -7.27 14.90 14.30
N LEU A 71 -7.87 14.78 13.11
CA LEU A 71 -8.36 15.93 12.35
C LEU A 71 -9.50 16.65 13.09
N GLN A 72 -10.41 15.90 13.71
CA GLN A 72 -11.48 16.47 14.53
C GLN A 72 -10.94 17.14 15.79
N GLY A 73 -9.93 16.55 16.46
CA GLY A 73 -9.25 17.17 17.61
C GLY A 73 -8.58 18.48 17.25
N GLY A 74 -7.91 18.56 16.09
CA GLY A 74 -7.31 19.80 15.59
C GLY A 74 -8.35 20.89 15.30
N LEU A 75 -9.51 20.52 14.74
CA LEU A 75 -10.63 21.44 14.50
C LEU A 75 -11.24 21.97 15.79
N SER A 76 -11.53 21.09 16.75
CA SER A 76 -12.09 21.50 18.05
C SER A 76 -11.13 22.36 18.86
N ALA A 77 -9.82 22.13 18.77
CA ALA A 77 -8.82 23.00 19.38
C ALA A 77 -8.83 24.40 18.74
N LEU A 78 -9.03 24.49 17.42
CA LEU A 78 -9.17 25.77 16.72
C LEU A 78 -10.41 26.55 17.17
N ASP A 79 -11.56 25.87 17.24
CA ASP A 79 -12.81 26.47 17.71
C ASP A 79 -12.71 26.94 19.17
N HIS A 80 -12.03 26.16 20.01
CA HIS A 80 -11.83 26.51 21.42
C HIS A 80 -10.88 27.69 21.60
N LEU A 81 -9.83 27.80 20.78
CA LEU A 81 -8.96 28.98 20.77
C LEU A 81 -9.73 30.23 20.31
N GLN A 82 -10.60 30.08 19.31
CA GLN A 82 -11.46 31.17 18.83
C GLN A 82 -12.51 31.63 19.86
N ALA A 83 -12.96 30.72 20.72
CA ALA A 83 -13.85 31.05 21.84
C ALA A 83 -13.13 31.77 23.00
N ILE A 84 -11.83 31.52 23.20
CA ILE A 84 -11.04 32.11 24.29
C ILE A 84 -10.61 33.56 23.98
N ASP A 85 -10.24 33.86 22.72
CA ASP A 85 -9.95 35.23 22.29
C ASP A 85 -10.55 35.49 20.91
N PRO A 86 -11.68 36.21 20.80
CA PRO A 86 -12.33 36.46 19.51
C PRO A 86 -11.55 37.47 18.65
N ASN A 87 -10.42 38.00 19.11
CA ASN A 87 -9.59 38.91 18.34
C ASN A 87 -8.63 38.13 17.40
N PRO A 88 -8.90 38.10 16.08
CA PRO A 88 -8.12 37.29 15.13
C PRO A 88 -6.65 37.73 15.04
N ALA A 89 -6.33 38.99 15.36
CA ALA A 89 -4.96 39.48 15.36
C ALA A 89 -4.14 38.92 16.54
N ARG A 90 -4.77 38.66 17.69
CA ARG A 90 -4.10 38.01 18.84
C ARG A 90 -3.99 36.51 18.67
N LEU A 91 -5.02 35.86 18.10
CA LEU A 91 -4.95 34.44 17.74
C LEU A 91 -3.85 34.17 16.72
N ALA A 92 -3.67 35.04 15.73
CA ALA A 92 -2.58 34.93 14.76
C ALA A 92 -1.18 35.04 15.39
N ILE A 93 -1.04 35.73 16.53
CA ILE A 93 0.21 35.84 17.29
C ILE A 93 0.42 34.60 18.18
N ILE A 94 -0.65 34.08 18.80
CA ILE A 94 -0.61 32.85 19.62
C ILE A 94 -0.38 31.61 18.76
N ALA A 95 -1.04 31.52 17.60
CA ALA A 95 -0.85 30.45 16.61
C ALA A 95 0.52 30.52 15.92
N ARG A 96 1.14 31.70 15.86
CA ARG A 96 2.47 31.91 15.27
C ARG A 96 3.62 31.40 16.12
N ARG A 97 3.44 31.16 17.43
CA ARG A 97 4.60 30.95 18.28
C ARG A 97 4.99 29.48 18.48
N ASP A 98 4.11 28.57 18.88
CA ASP A 98 4.61 27.25 19.33
C ASP A 98 3.69 26.05 19.04
N ARG A 99 2.70 26.11 18.13
CA ARG A 99 1.81 24.94 17.90
C ARG A 99 1.58 24.52 16.46
N PHE A 100 1.66 25.43 15.49
CA PHE A 100 1.47 25.09 14.08
C PHE A 100 2.71 24.41 13.47
N ALA A 101 3.90 24.92 13.79
CA ALA A 101 5.16 24.26 13.46
C ALA A 101 5.22 22.88 14.14
N ASP A 102 4.83 22.79 15.40
CA ASP A 102 4.80 21.52 16.14
C ASP A 102 3.79 20.53 15.55
N THR A 103 2.62 20.99 15.10
CA THR A 103 1.63 20.10 14.47
C THR A 103 2.12 19.58 13.12
N LEU A 104 2.78 20.41 12.30
CA LEU A 104 3.39 19.99 11.04
C LEU A 104 4.63 19.11 11.25
N THR A 105 5.43 19.40 12.28
CA THR A 105 6.56 18.55 12.70
C THR A 105 6.05 17.19 13.17
N VAL A 106 5.03 17.14 14.03
CA VAL A 106 4.39 15.89 14.49
C VAL A 106 3.76 15.14 13.32
N LEU A 107 3.08 15.82 12.39
CA LEU A 107 2.56 15.18 11.17
C LEU A 107 3.69 14.60 10.31
N SER A 108 4.79 15.33 10.15
CA SER A 108 5.96 14.85 9.40
C SER A 108 6.68 13.70 10.11
N GLU A 109 6.79 13.73 11.44
CA GLU A 109 7.37 12.66 12.26
C GLU A 109 6.48 11.42 12.28
N MET A 110 5.15 11.59 12.28
CA MET A 110 4.20 10.48 12.14
C MET A 110 4.24 9.86 10.76
N ILE A 111 4.44 10.65 9.70
CA ILE A 111 4.68 10.14 8.34
C ILE A 111 6.00 9.37 8.31
N VAL A 112 7.08 9.92 8.88
CA VAL A 112 8.40 9.26 8.96
C VAL A 112 8.36 7.99 9.81
N GLN A 113 7.67 7.96 10.95
CA GLN A 113 7.52 6.77 11.80
C GLN A 113 6.62 5.72 11.14
N SER A 114 5.56 6.13 10.44
CA SER A 114 4.73 5.22 9.64
C SER A 114 5.51 4.64 8.46
N LEU A 115 6.55 5.35 7.99
CA LEU A 115 7.52 4.91 6.98
C LEU A 115 8.66 4.05 7.57
N GLN A 116 8.92 4.13 8.88
CA GLN A 116 9.90 3.29 9.61
C GLN A 116 9.32 2.01 10.23
N SER A 117 8.01 1.78 10.12
CA SER A 117 7.41 0.51 10.55
C SER A 117 8.03 -0.68 9.79
N PRO A 118 8.09 -1.89 10.37
CA PRO A 118 8.66 -3.06 9.67
C PRO A 118 7.99 -3.36 8.33
N LEU A 119 6.70 -3.03 8.19
CA LEU A 119 5.93 -3.15 6.95
C LEU A 119 6.29 -2.10 5.89
N SER A 120 6.78 -0.92 6.30
CA SER A 120 7.17 0.17 5.41
C SER A 120 8.68 0.21 5.09
N VAL A 121 9.53 -0.39 5.93
CA VAL A 121 10.96 -0.58 5.64
C VAL A 121 11.16 -1.51 4.44
N VAL A 122 10.36 -2.57 4.32
CA VAL A 122 10.31 -3.43 3.11
C VAL A 122 9.80 -2.67 1.89
N TYR A 123 8.98 -1.64 2.11
CA TYR A 123 8.45 -0.77 1.06
C TYR A 123 9.50 0.26 0.59
N LEU A 124 10.33 0.79 1.48
CA LEU A 124 11.31 1.85 1.19
C LEU A 124 12.62 1.36 0.59
N GLU A 125 13.01 0.10 0.77
CA GLU A 125 14.18 -0.46 0.06
C GLU A 125 13.99 -0.50 -1.48
N ARG A 126 12.78 -0.23 -1.99
CA ARG A 126 12.46 -0.28 -3.43
C ARG A 126 11.85 1.01 -3.98
N VAL A 127 11.73 2.06 -3.19
CA VAL A 127 11.33 3.39 -3.67
C VAL A 127 12.57 4.12 -4.18
N ASP A 128 12.51 4.61 -5.43
CA ASP A 128 13.59 5.38 -6.07
C ASP A 128 14.06 6.50 -5.14
N ALA A 129 15.36 6.51 -4.81
CA ALA A 129 15.99 7.48 -3.92
C ALA A 129 15.68 8.94 -4.32
N LYS A 130 15.38 9.18 -5.60
CA LYS A 130 14.96 10.49 -6.14
C LYS A 130 13.63 10.98 -5.57
N ALA A 131 12.68 10.10 -5.27
CA ALA A 131 11.39 10.48 -4.70
C ALA A 131 11.53 10.91 -3.22
N VAL A 132 12.42 10.26 -2.48
CA VAL A 132 12.74 10.61 -1.09
C VAL A 132 13.50 11.95 -1.03
N LEU A 133 14.45 12.17 -1.94
CA LEU A 133 15.15 13.46 -2.11
C LEU A 133 14.20 14.61 -2.45
N ALA A 134 13.22 14.38 -3.34
CA ALA A 134 12.23 15.40 -3.71
C ALA A 134 11.33 15.84 -2.53
N LEU A 135 11.00 14.91 -1.61
CA LEU A 135 10.25 15.23 -0.39
C LEU A 135 11.10 15.99 0.64
N ALA A 136 12.40 15.68 0.74
CA ALA A 136 13.33 16.41 1.59
C ALA A 136 13.57 17.85 1.10
N ASP A 137 13.71 18.05 -0.20
CA ASP A 137 13.84 19.39 -0.82
C ASP A 137 12.58 20.23 -0.59
N PHE A 138 11.39 19.61 -0.66
CA PHE A 138 10.12 20.29 -0.35
C PHE A 138 10.07 20.76 1.12
N HIS A 139 10.60 19.98 2.06
CA HIS A 139 10.72 20.36 3.47
C HIS A 139 11.68 21.56 3.67
N PHE A 140 12.79 21.60 2.92
CA PHE A 140 13.76 22.72 2.97
C PHE A 140 13.16 24.02 2.42
N VAL A 141 12.40 23.95 1.32
CA VAL A 141 11.72 25.10 0.73
C VAL A 141 10.73 25.74 1.71
N ILE A 142 9.98 24.94 2.47
CA ILE A 142 9.02 25.45 3.48
C ILE A 142 9.73 26.22 4.60
N LYS A 143 10.91 25.78 5.07
CA LYS A 143 11.67 26.48 6.11
C LYS A 143 12.26 27.82 5.65
N SER A 144 12.48 28.01 4.35
CA SER A 144 13.11 29.22 3.80
C SER A 144 12.18 30.44 3.71
N TYR A 145 10.85 30.26 3.81
CA TYR A 145 9.87 31.34 3.73
C TYR A 145 9.61 32.00 5.10
N SER A 146 10.66 32.54 5.73
CA SER A 146 10.52 33.44 6.89
C SER A 146 10.62 34.91 6.47
N CYS A 147 9.45 35.48 6.21
CA CYS A 147 9.01 36.83 6.59
C CYS A 147 10.06 37.97 6.60
N LYS A 148 10.31 38.62 5.45
CA LYS A 148 10.78 40.02 5.38
C LYS A 148 10.57 40.61 3.98
N SER A 149 9.34 41.12 3.74
CA SER A 149 9.00 42.19 2.77
C SER A 149 7.58 42.00 2.21
N TYR A 150 6.55 42.36 2.97
CA TYR A 150 5.18 42.50 2.48
C TYR A 150 4.70 43.91 2.74
N LEU A 151 4.82 44.78 1.75
CA LEU A 151 3.91 45.94 1.60
C LEU A 151 3.94 46.60 0.22
N SER A 152 4.75 46.17 -0.75
CA SER A 152 4.67 46.65 -2.16
C SER A 152 4.49 45.57 -3.23
N ALA A 153 4.20 44.32 -2.86
CA ALA A 153 4.20 43.17 -3.78
C ALA A 153 2.82 42.51 -4.00
N ALA A 154 1.72 43.19 -3.72
CA ALA A 154 0.38 42.59 -3.74
C ALA A 154 -0.09 42.11 -5.14
N THR A 155 0.43 42.71 -6.23
CA THR A 155 0.08 42.31 -7.60
C THR A 155 0.98 41.20 -8.15
N HIS A 156 2.24 41.13 -7.73
CA HIS A 156 3.18 40.07 -8.13
C HIS A 156 2.89 38.74 -7.42
N PHE A 157 2.17 38.79 -6.29
CA PHE A 157 1.83 37.64 -5.47
C PHE A 157 0.72 36.76 -6.06
N ARG A 158 -0.28 37.35 -6.74
CA ARG A 158 -1.36 36.58 -7.41
C ARG A 158 -0.84 35.67 -8.51
N ARG A 159 0.17 36.10 -9.27
CA ARG A 159 0.73 35.29 -10.35
C ARG A 159 1.51 34.08 -9.81
N ARG A 160 2.24 34.23 -8.70
CA ARG A 160 3.01 33.14 -8.06
C ARG A 160 2.12 32.15 -7.30
N ARG A 161 0.98 32.60 -6.76
CA ARG A 161 -0.02 31.74 -6.09
C ARG A 161 -0.60 30.66 -7.01
N ASN A 162 -0.89 31.01 -8.26
CA ASN A 162 -1.45 30.06 -9.21
C ASN A 162 -0.44 28.96 -9.60
N TRP A 163 0.85 29.28 -9.73
CA TRP A 163 1.89 28.27 -10.04
C TRP A 163 2.05 27.22 -8.94
N ILE A 164 1.96 27.63 -7.67
CA ILE A 164 2.07 26.70 -6.53
C ILE A 164 0.87 25.75 -6.51
N LEU A 165 -0.36 26.27 -6.70
CA LEU A 165 -1.56 25.43 -6.74
C LEU A 165 -1.54 24.45 -7.92
N THR A 166 -1.14 24.90 -9.11
CA THR A 166 -1.00 24.01 -10.27
C THR A 166 0.05 22.92 -10.04
N GLY A 167 1.19 23.27 -9.43
CA GLY A 167 2.23 22.30 -9.09
C GLY A 167 1.75 21.23 -8.11
N VAL A 168 1.01 21.62 -7.07
CA VAL A 168 0.45 20.67 -6.08
C VAL A 168 -0.59 19.75 -6.71
N VAL A 169 -1.49 20.27 -7.55
CA VAL A 169 -2.50 19.44 -8.25
C VAL A 169 -1.85 18.43 -9.18
N LEU A 170 -0.83 18.83 -9.96
CA LEU A 170 -0.11 17.92 -10.85
C LEU A 170 0.65 16.84 -10.07
N LEU A 171 1.24 17.16 -8.92
CA LEU A 171 1.88 16.18 -8.04
C LEU A 171 0.86 15.16 -7.52
N ILE A 172 -0.31 15.61 -7.05
CA ILE A 172 -1.36 14.71 -6.58
C ILE A 172 -1.83 13.79 -7.71
N ILE A 173 -2.03 14.32 -8.92
CA ILE A 173 -2.38 13.51 -10.09
C ILE A 173 -1.27 12.50 -10.40
N ALA A 174 -0.01 12.91 -10.45
CA ALA A 174 1.11 12.03 -10.73
C ALA A 174 1.26 10.91 -9.67
N VAL A 175 1.10 11.23 -8.39
CA VAL A 175 1.13 10.24 -7.30
C VAL A 175 -0.08 9.31 -7.38
N SER A 176 -1.27 9.83 -7.69
CA SER A 176 -2.48 9.01 -7.84
C SER A 176 -2.39 8.06 -9.02
N TYR A 177 -1.87 8.53 -10.16
CA TYR A 177 -1.63 7.68 -11.34
C TYR A 177 -0.49 6.68 -11.10
N GLY A 178 0.58 7.08 -10.40
CA GLY A 178 1.68 6.19 -10.02
C GLY A 178 1.24 5.08 -9.06
N LEU A 179 0.38 5.39 -8.08
CA LEU A 179 -0.22 4.38 -7.21
C LEU A 179 -1.19 3.45 -7.97
N PHE A 180 -1.84 3.93 -9.03
CA PHE A 180 -2.79 3.13 -9.81
C PHE A 180 -2.10 2.18 -10.81
N THR A 181 -0.91 2.53 -11.31
CA THR A 181 -0.13 1.67 -12.23
C THR A 181 0.76 0.67 -11.49
N LEU A 182 1.09 0.93 -10.23
CA LEU A 182 1.62 -0.10 -9.34
C LEU A 182 0.48 -1.06 -9.01
N LYS A 183 0.26 -2.06 -9.88
CA LYS A 183 -0.47 -3.27 -9.50
C LYS A 183 0.12 -3.70 -8.15
N PRO A 184 -0.64 -3.70 -7.06
CA PRO A 184 -0.10 -4.15 -5.79
C PRO A 184 0.38 -5.58 -5.99
N ARG A 185 1.71 -5.77 -6.04
CA ARG A 185 2.32 -7.09 -5.86
C ARG A 185 2.14 -7.59 -4.41
N PHE A 186 1.50 -6.79 -3.55
CA PHE A 186 0.72 -7.27 -2.41
C PHE A 186 -0.44 -8.08 -3.00
N LEU A 187 -0.43 -9.40 -3.09
CA LEU A 187 -0.12 -10.38 -2.08
C LEU A 187 0.14 -11.69 -2.83
N TYR A 188 1.28 -11.82 -3.53
CA TYR A 188 1.70 -13.19 -3.86
C TYR A 188 2.01 -13.84 -2.51
N PRO A 189 1.31 -14.91 -2.09
CA PRO A 189 1.76 -15.67 -0.94
C PRO A 189 3.20 -16.07 -1.25
N LEU A 190 4.11 -15.81 -0.28
CA LEU A 190 5.55 -16.10 -0.38
C LEU A 190 5.85 -17.51 -0.90
N ASP A 191 4.87 -18.40 -0.75
CA ASP A 191 4.89 -19.77 -1.24
C ASP A 191 4.98 -19.89 -2.77
N TYR A 192 4.30 -19.05 -3.57
CA TYR A 192 4.28 -19.18 -5.03
C TYR A 192 5.68 -19.02 -5.63
N ASP A 193 6.34 -17.91 -5.31
CA ASP A 193 7.70 -17.61 -5.78
C ASP A 193 8.70 -18.71 -5.36
N ARG A 194 8.52 -19.24 -4.14
CA ARG A 194 9.34 -20.34 -3.65
C ARG A 194 9.07 -21.63 -4.41
N ARG A 195 7.81 -22.00 -4.69
CA ARG A 195 7.50 -23.19 -5.49
C ARG A 195 8.05 -23.08 -6.90
N MET A 196 7.95 -21.91 -7.51
CA MET A 196 8.51 -21.66 -8.84
C MET A 196 10.02 -21.82 -8.87
N LYS A 197 10.72 -21.33 -7.84
CA LYS A 197 12.16 -21.53 -7.69
C LYS A 197 12.52 -23.00 -7.49
N ASP A 198 11.80 -23.70 -6.62
CA ASP A 198 12.04 -25.11 -6.30
C ASP A 198 11.79 -26.01 -7.51
N LEU A 199 10.69 -25.80 -8.25
CA LEU A 199 10.38 -26.50 -9.50
C LEU A 199 11.45 -26.29 -10.57
N LYS A 200 11.97 -25.07 -10.70
CA LYS A 200 13.05 -24.76 -11.64
C LYS A 200 14.35 -25.49 -11.29
N ILE A 201 14.75 -25.47 -10.01
CA ILE A 201 15.95 -26.18 -9.56
C ILE A 201 15.80 -27.69 -9.80
N LEU A 202 14.65 -28.26 -9.47
CA LEU A 202 14.36 -29.68 -9.72
C LEU A 202 14.41 -30.04 -11.21
N LYS A 203 13.81 -29.21 -12.08
CA LYS A 203 13.95 -29.36 -13.54
C LYS A 203 15.41 -29.42 -13.95
N ASP A 204 16.18 -28.39 -13.60
CA ASP A 204 17.59 -28.29 -14.01
C ASP A 204 18.43 -29.47 -13.49
N SER A 205 18.13 -30.00 -12.30
CA SER A 205 18.75 -31.21 -11.77
C SER A 205 18.33 -32.49 -12.50
N LEU A 206 17.06 -32.61 -12.91
CA LEU A 206 16.56 -33.73 -13.69
C LEU A 206 17.20 -33.79 -15.09
N GLU A 207 17.39 -32.64 -15.75
CA GLU A 207 18.09 -32.58 -17.04
C GLU A 207 19.53 -33.10 -16.92
N LYS A 208 20.26 -32.68 -15.87
CA LYS A 208 21.63 -33.18 -15.62
C LYS A 208 21.67 -34.68 -15.31
N TYR A 209 20.67 -35.17 -14.56
CA TYR A 209 20.54 -36.61 -14.33
C TYR A 209 20.36 -37.35 -15.65
N HIS A 210 19.49 -36.84 -16.52
CA HIS A 210 19.20 -37.42 -17.83
C HIS A 210 20.43 -37.42 -18.75
N GLU A 211 21.21 -36.34 -18.76
CA GLU A 211 22.49 -36.27 -19.50
C GLU A 211 23.48 -37.37 -19.08
N ASP A 212 23.59 -37.65 -17.78
CA ASP A 212 24.52 -38.64 -17.23
C ASP A 212 24.05 -40.10 -17.40
N HIS A 213 22.73 -40.35 -17.40
CA HIS A 213 22.17 -41.71 -17.35
C HIS A 213 21.41 -42.12 -18.61
N GLY A 214 21.18 -41.19 -19.54
CA GLY A 214 20.41 -41.42 -20.76
C GLY A 214 18.89 -41.56 -20.55
N GLY A 215 18.38 -41.19 -19.36
CA GLY A 215 16.97 -41.27 -18.99
C GLY A 215 16.70 -40.60 -17.64
N TYR A 216 15.43 -40.31 -17.36
CA TYR A 216 15.00 -39.74 -16.07
C TYR A 216 14.88 -40.83 -14.98
N PRO A 217 14.93 -40.47 -13.68
CA PRO A 217 14.69 -41.43 -12.61
C PRO A 217 13.28 -42.04 -12.70
N VAL A 218 13.15 -43.36 -12.88
CA VAL A 218 11.84 -44.01 -12.96
C VAL A 218 11.12 -43.94 -11.59
N SER A 219 9.85 -43.57 -11.61
CA SER A 219 8.97 -43.55 -10.43
C SER A 219 8.00 -44.74 -10.43
N ARG A 220 7.42 -45.10 -9.28
CA ARG A 220 6.33 -46.10 -9.25
C ARG A 220 4.92 -45.51 -9.42
N GLY A 221 4.81 -44.19 -9.29
CA GLY A 221 3.57 -43.44 -9.43
C GLY A 221 3.85 -41.95 -9.31
N PHE A 222 2.96 -41.20 -8.67
CA PHE A 222 3.28 -39.85 -8.23
C PHE A 222 4.00 -39.92 -6.87
N ASP A 223 5.29 -40.19 -6.93
CA ASP A 223 6.20 -40.28 -5.78
C ASP A 223 6.37 -38.89 -5.16
N GLY A 224 6.53 -38.81 -3.84
CA GLY A 224 6.62 -37.54 -3.12
C GLY A 224 7.12 -37.74 -1.69
N LEU A 225 7.40 -36.64 -0.97
CA LEU A 225 7.81 -36.74 0.43
C LEU A 225 6.72 -37.38 1.30
N PHE A 226 5.47 -36.99 1.06
CA PHE A 226 4.26 -37.62 1.58
C PHE A 226 3.29 -37.79 0.40
N THR A 227 2.82 -38.99 0.09
CA THR A 227 1.92 -39.23 -1.04
C THR A 227 1.07 -40.46 -0.81
N LEU A 228 -0.09 -40.51 -1.48
CA LEU A 228 -0.95 -41.69 -1.58
C LEU A 228 -0.98 -42.29 -2.99
N TRP A 229 -0.29 -41.66 -3.96
CA TRP A 229 -0.36 -41.98 -5.38
C TRP A 229 0.93 -42.57 -5.96
N GLY A 230 1.91 -42.85 -5.10
CA GLY A 230 3.24 -43.36 -5.44
C GLY A 230 3.99 -43.76 -4.18
N GLU A 231 5.32 -43.78 -4.24
CA GLU A 231 6.17 -44.03 -3.08
C GLU A 231 6.38 -42.76 -2.25
N ALA A 232 6.12 -42.88 -0.93
CA ALA A 232 6.42 -41.84 0.04
C ALA A 232 7.79 -42.08 0.68
N ARG A 233 8.76 -41.19 0.44
CA ARG A 233 10.12 -41.28 1.01
C ARG A 233 10.85 -39.93 1.01
N SER A 234 11.91 -39.80 1.81
CA SER A 234 12.72 -38.57 1.87
C SER A 234 13.49 -38.26 0.58
N ASP A 235 13.86 -39.29 -0.17
CA ASP A 235 14.53 -39.29 -1.46
C ASP A 235 13.55 -39.61 -2.60
N TRP A 236 12.38 -38.95 -2.59
CA TRP A 236 11.25 -39.25 -3.49
C TRP A 236 11.56 -39.15 -5.00
N ILE A 237 12.71 -38.56 -5.38
CA ILE A 237 13.34 -38.74 -6.69
C ILE A 237 14.70 -39.43 -6.50
N VAL A 238 14.76 -40.75 -6.76
CA VAL A 238 15.95 -41.57 -6.49
C VAL A 238 17.15 -41.09 -7.31
N GLY A 239 18.31 -41.00 -6.67
CA GLY A 239 19.58 -40.67 -7.34
C GLY A 239 19.75 -39.19 -7.72
N LEU A 240 18.72 -38.35 -7.53
CA LEU A 240 18.83 -36.91 -7.81
C LEU A 240 19.71 -36.20 -6.77
N ALA A 241 19.48 -36.48 -5.50
CA ALA A 241 20.30 -35.99 -4.38
C ALA A 241 21.28 -37.07 -3.88
N PRO A 242 22.50 -36.70 -3.43
CA PRO A 242 23.04 -35.35 -3.33
C PRO A 242 23.78 -34.87 -4.60
N LYS A 243 23.91 -35.72 -5.63
CA LYS A 243 24.81 -35.47 -6.78
C LYS A 243 24.37 -34.27 -7.64
N TYR A 244 23.08 -34.16 -7.96
CA TYR A 244 22.55 -33.13 -8.88
C TYR A 244 21.84 -31.99 -8.15
N ILE A 245 21.41 -32.23 -6.91
CA ILE A 245 20.85 -31.26 -5.97
C ILE A 245 21.28 -31.64 -4.56
N SER A 246 21.58 -30.67 -3.69
CA SER A 246 22.06 -30.97 -2.34
C SER A 246 21.02 -31.70 -1.48
N GLN A 247 19.75 -31.32 -1.60
CA GLN A 247 18.60 -31.95 -0.95
C GLN A 247 17.35 -31.70 -1.78
N LEU A 248 16.39 -32.64 -1.76
CA LEU A 248 15.09 -32.42 -2.39
C LEU A 248 14.30 -31.33 -1.61
N PRO A 249 13.73 -30.33 -2.28
CA PRO A 249 12.94 -29.30 -1.61
C PRO A 249 11.64 -29.89 -1.07
N ARG A 250 11.15 -29.31 0.03
CA ARG A 250 9.82 -29.56 0.59
C ARG A 250 8.91 -28.41 0.20
N ASP A 251 7.64 -28.73 -0.06
CA ASP A 251 6.63 -27.69 -0.33
C ASP A 251 6.63 -26.62 0.78
N PRO A 252 6.57 -25.31 0.44
CA PRO A 252 6.60 -24.21 1.40
C PRO A 252 5.54 -24.29 2.50
N ARG A 253 4.41 -24.96 2.25
CA ARG A 253 3.36 -25.22 3.25
C ARG A 253 3.85 -26.04 4.45
N ASN A 254 4.95 -26.79 4.28
CA ASN A 254 5.65 -27.52 5.33
C ASN A 254 4.73 -28.42 6.20
N ASN A 255 3.72 -29.04 5.58
CA ASN A 255 2.77 -29.92 6.26
C ASN A 255 2.99 -31.40 5.84
N PHE A 256 2.25 -32.31 6.47
CA PHE A 256 2.31 -33.76 6.23
C PHE A 256 1.15 -34.27 5.36
N ASP A 257 0.34 -33.36 4.82
CA ASP A 257 -0.82 -33.73 4.03
C ASP A 257 -0.33 -34.24 2.66
N PRO A 258 -0.62 -35.49 2.28
CA PRO A 258 -0.17 -36.06 1.01
C PRO A 258 -0.69 -35.29 -0.21
N ALA A 259 -1.82 -34.58 -0.10
CA ALA A 259 -2.34 -33.76 -1.19
C ALA A 259 -1.61 -32.42 -1.35
N ASN A 260 -0.77 -32.01 -0.39
CA ASN A 260 -0.14 -30.71 -0.36
C ASN A 260 1.39 -30.80 -0.50
N GLN A 261 1.87 -31.61 -1.44
CA GLN A 261 3.31 -31.87 -1.66
C GLN A 261 3.74 -31.58 -3.10
N TYR A 262 5.06 -31.59 -3.31
CA TYR A 262 5.61 -31.88 -4.63
C TYR A 262 5.42 -33.35 -4.96
N LEU A 263 5.02 -33.61 -6.20
CA LEU A 263 4.87 -34.96 -6.73
C LEU A 263 5.66 -35.10 -8.02
N TYR A 264 6.31 -36.25 -8.17
CA TYR A 264 7.10 -36.61 -9.35
C TYR A 264 6.64 -37.96 -9.91
N LYS A 265 6.43 -38.01 -11.22
CA LYS A 265 6.16 -39.23 -11.97
C LYS A 265 7.05 -39.26 -13.21
N SER A 266 7.61 -40.42 -13.53
CA SER A 266 8.40 -40.68 -14.72
C SER A 266 8.40 -42.16 -15.10
N ASP A 267 8.45 -42.42 -16.40
CA ASP A 267 8.66 -43.74 -17.01
C ASP A 267 10.10 -43.94 -17.51
N GLY A 268 11.00 -43.00 -17.21
CA GLY A 268 12.39 -42.99 -17.65
C GLY A 268 12.66 -42.22 -18.94
N THR A 269 11.62 -41.97 -19.75
CA THR A 269 11.72 -41.15 -20.97
C THR A 269 11.08 -39.78 -20.78
N ASP A 270 9.90 -39.75 -20.19
CA ASP A 270 9.11 -38.56 -19.91
C ASP A 270 8.95 -38.39 -18.39
N TYR A 271 8.69 -37.16 -17.93
CA TYR A 271 8.38 -36.90 -16.52
C TYR A 271 7.35 -35.79 -16.33
N LYS A 272 6.64 -35.85 -15.20
CA LYS A 272 5.78 -34.80 -14.67
C LYS A 272 6.16 -34.48 -13.24
N LEU A 273 6.49 -33.22 -12.99
CA LEU A 273 6.83 -32.68 -11.69
C LEU A 273 5.84 -31.56 -11.35
N ILE A 274 5.05 -31.72 -10.29
CA ILE A 274 3.98 -30.78 -9.94
C ILE A 274 4.02 -30.37 -8.47
N ALA A 275 3.56 -29.17 -8.18
CA ALA A 275 3.03 -28.80 -6.87
C ALA A 275 1.55 -29.18 -6.83
N HIS A 276 1.18 -30.11 -5.94
CA HIS A 276 -0.19 -30.61 -5.84
C HIS A 276 -1.04 -29.79 -4.86
N HIS A 277 -2.28 -29.54 -5.26
CA HIS A 277 -3.29 -28.73 -4.57
C HIS A 277 -2.78 -27.37 -4.02
N PRO A 278 -1.99 -26.59 -4.79
CA PRO A 278 -1.40 -25.37 -4.28
C PRO A 278 -2.48 -24.30 -4.08
N GLY A 279 -2.46 -23.61 -2.94
CA GLY A 279 -3.40 -22.52 -2.63
C GLY A 279 -3.21 -21.25 -3.46
N ASP A 280 -2.29 -21.24 -4.42
CA ASP A 280 -1.87 -20.09 -5.22
C ASP A 280 -1.86 -20.38 -6.73
N CYS A 281 -2.70 -21.29 -7.20
CA CYS A 281 -2.82 -21.58 -8.63
C CYS A 281 -3.24 -20.36 -9.47
N ASP A 282 -4.06 -19.46 -8.94
CA ASP A 282 -4.46 -18.24 -9.66
C ASP A 282 -3.24 -17.41 -10.09
N ASN A 283 -2.18 -17.44 -9.29
CA ASN A 283 -0.92 -16.77 -9.61
C ASN A 283 -0.21 -17.46 -10.77
N ALA A 284 -0.19 -18.80 -10.77
CA ALA A 284 0.33 -19.57 -11.89
C ALA A 284 -0.45 -19.28 -13.18
N LYS A 285 -1.78 -19.18 -13.12
CA LYS A 285 -2.64 -18.82 -14.27
C LYS A 285 -2.30 -17.43 -14.85
N ILE A 286 -2.02 -16.46 -14.00
CA ILE A 286 -1.72 -15.08 -14.41
C ILE A 286 -0.29 -14.97 -14.96
N ASP A 287 0.68 -15.51 -14.23
CA ASP A 287 2.10 -15.26 -14.51
C ASP A 287 2.66 -16.25 -15.55
N ASN A 288 2.20 -17.50 -15.53
CA ASN A 288 2.67 -18.54 -16.44
C ASN A 288 1.62 -19.63 -16.70
N PRO A 289 0.59 -19.34 -17.51
CA PRO A 289 -0.54 -20.26 -17.73
C PRO A 289 -0.13 -21.61 -18.32
N ALA A 290 1.03 -21.70 -18.99
CA ALA A 290 1.56 -22.94 -19.55
C ALA A 290 2.00 -23.96 -18.47
N LEU A 291 2.19 -23.53 -17.22
CA LEU A 291 2.55 -24.42 -16.10
C LEU A 291 1.33 -25.00 -15.39
N VAL A 292 0.12 -24.51 -15.66
CA VAL A 292 -1.10 -25.03 -15.06
C VAL A 292 -1.35 -26.42 -15.63
N ASP A 293 -1.49 -27.42 -14.76
CA ASP A 293 -1.67 -28.81 -15.19
C ASP A 293 -2.98 -28.95 -15.98
N PRO A 294 -2.93 -29.31 -17.28
CA PRO A 294 -4.12 -29.35 -18.13
C PRO A 294 -5.10 -30.48 -17.73
N VAL A 295 -4.64 -31.49 -17.00
CA VAL A 295 -5.49 -32.58 -16.50
C VAL A 295 -6.20 -32.17 -15.20
N ARG A 296 -5.59 -31.26 -14.44
CA ARG A 296 -5.94 -30.92 -13.06
C ARG A 296 -6.13 -29.41 -12.96
N ASP A 297 -7.15 -28.87 -13.66
CA ASP A 297 -7.43 -27.42 -13.71
C ASP A 297 -7.40 -26.79 -12.30
N CYS A 298 -6.31 -26.08 -12.02
CA CYS A 298 -5.96 -25.52 -10.72
C CYS A 298 -5.89 -26.45 -9.50
N PHE A 299 -5.92 -27.75 -9.70
CA PHE A 299 -5.51 -28.72 -8.69
C PHE A 299 -3.99 -28.95 -8.69
N ALA A 300 -3.28 -28.54 -9.75
CA ALA A 300 -1.83 -28.58 -9.78
C ALA A 300 -1.25 -27.57 -10.79
N TYR A 301 0.02 -27.21 -10.57
CA TYR A 301 0.87 -26.61 -11.60
C TYR A 301 2.28 -27.19 -11.48
N GLY A 302 3.05 -27.15 -12.56
CA GLY A 302 4.35 -27.82 -12.60
C GLY A 302 5.06 -27.73 -13.94
N ILE A 303 6.03 -28.63 -14.09
CA ILE A 303 6.89 -28.77 -15.27
C ILE A 303 6.83 -30.22 -15.71
N TRP A 304 6.73 -30.46 -17.01
CA TRP A 304 6.69 -31.80 -17.58
C TRP A 304 7.30 -31.81 -18.97
N THR A 305 7.70 -33.00 -19.42
CA THR A 305 8.01 -33.26 -20.83
C THR A 305 6.71 -33.47 -21.63
N SER A 306 6.79 -33.37 -22.96
CA SER A 306 5.60 -33.45 -23.82
C SER A 306 4.83 -34.77 -23.69
N GLY A 307 5.51 -35.91 -23.50
CA GLY A 307 4.83 -37.21 -23.35
C GLY A 307 4.10 -37.37 -22.02
N ALA A 308 4.44 -36.53 -21.02
CA ALA A 308 3.87 -36.58 -19.69
C ALA A 308 2.72 -35.59 -19.43
N GLU A 309 2.41 -34.70 -20.38
CA GLU A 309 1.41 -33.64 -20.20
C GLU A 309 0.06 -34.16 -19.66
N LYS A 310 -0.39 -35.33 -20.16
CA LYS A 310 -1.70 -35.93 -19.84
C LYS A 310 -1.70 -36.90 -18.65
N TRP A 311 -0.59 -37.03 -17.92
CA TRP A 311 -0.52 -37.90 -16.74
C TRP A 311 -1.20 -37.31 -15.51
#